data_AF-A0A416XXN5-F1
#
_entry.id   AF-A0A416XXN5-F1
#
_cell.length_a   1.000
_cell.length_b   1.000
_cell.length_c   1.000
_cell.angle_alpha   90.00
_cell.angle_beta   90.00
_cell.angle_gamma   90.00
#
_symmetry.space_group_name_H-M   'P 1'
#
loop_
_entity.id
_entity.type
_entity.pdbx_description
1 polymer ?
#
loop_
_entity_poly.entity_id
_entity_poly.type
_entity_poly.pdbx_seq_one_letter_code
_entity_poly.pdbx_strand_id
1 'polypeptide(L)' 'MNYERLNDLRLLGLTIAYYRRAKGMTQAELAEAVHISRTHMSNIEAPNTKTSISLNLLFDIAEALDIPVKELFDFQGRSL' A
#
# COMPACT_ATOMS: atom_id res chain seq x y z
N MET A 1 -3.30 -18.99 -12.52
CA MET A 1 -2.93 -17.73 -11.82
C MET A 1 -3.39 -17.90 -10.38
N ASN A 2 -2.52 -17.74 -9.37
CA ASN A 2 -2.86 -18.05 -7.97
C ASN A 2 -3.79 -16.96 -7.39
N TYR A 3 -5.07 -17.27 -7.18
CA TYR A 3 -6.10 -16.34 -6.72
C TYR A 3 -5.81 -15.75 -5.33
N GLU A 4 -5.11 -16.50 -4.46
CA GLU A 4 -4.72 -16.02 -3.11
C GLU A 4 -3.78 -14.82 -3.19
N ARG A 5 -2.72 -14.90 -4.01
CA ARG A 5 -1.76 -13.79 -4.18
C ARG A 5 -2.39 -12.52 -4.71
N LEU A 6 -3.45 -12.64 -5.51
CA LEU A 6 -4.17 -11.49 -6.04
C LEU A 6 -5.02 -10.80 -4.97
N ASN A 7 -5.54 -11.56 -4.00
CA ASN A 7 -6.24 -11.00 -2.87
C ASN A 7 -5.26 -10.31 -1.90
N ASP A 8 -4.08 -10.88 -1.67
CA ASP A 8 -3.07 -10.27 -0.78
C ASP A 8 -2.57 -8.92 -1.30
N LEU A 9 -2.31 -8.79 -2.62
CA LEU A 9 -1.94 -7.50 -3.22
C LEU A 9 -3.05 -6.45 -3.10
N ARG A 10 -4.31 -6.88 -3.23
CA ARG A 10 -5.47 -5.99 -3.04
C ARG A 10 -5.56 -5.53 -1.58
N LEU A 11 -5.41 -6.43 -0.62
CA LEU A 11 -5.43 -6.12 0.81
C LEU A 11 -4.27 -5.18 1.19
N LEU A 12 -3.09 -5.41 0.63
CA LEU A 12 -1.93 -4.53 0.79
C LEU A 12 -2.23 -3.11 0.31
N GLY A 13 -2.76 -2.95 -0.90
CA GLY A 13 -3.15 -1.63 -1.44
C GLY A 13 -4.17 -0.90 -0.56
N LEU A 14 -5.17 -1.62 -0.05
CA LEU A 14 -6.16 -1.05 0.87
C LEU A 14 -5.57 -0.65 2.22
N THR A 15 -4.61 -1.44 2.73
CA THR A 15 -3.92 -1.17 4.00
C THR A 15 -3.03 0.07 3.88
N ILE A 16 -2.31 0.22 2.75
CA ILE A 16 -1.55 1.44 2.43
C ILE A 16 -2.50 2.66 2.41
N ALA A 17 -3.64 2.54 1.72
CA ALA A 17 -4.62 3.62 1.64
C ALA A 17 -5.20 3.99 3.02
N TYR A 18 -5.40 3.01 3.90
CA TYR A 18 -5.86 3.23 5.27
C TYR A 18 -4.84 4.07 6.06
N TYR A 19 -3.58 3.63 6.13
CA TYR A 19 -2.55 4.35 6.87
C TYR A 19 -2.24 5.73 6.27
N ARG A 20 -2.25 5.85 4.94
CA ARG A 20 -2.12 7.15 4.27
C ARG A 20 -3.19 8.15 4.72
N ARG A 21 -4.45 7.71 4.78
CA ARG A 21 -5.57 8.55 5.25
C ARG A 21 -5.45 8.87 6.74
N ALA A 22 -5.02 7.91 7.55
CA ALA A 22 -4.78 8.12 8.98
C ALA A 22 -3.69 9.17 9.24
N LYS A 23 -2.66 9.24 8.37
CA LYS A 23 -1.61 10.27 8.39
C LYS A 23 -2.03 11.61 7.76
N GLY A 24 -3.26 11.70 7.22
CA GLY A 24 -3.76 12.93 6.60
C GLY A 24 -3.15 13.24 5.22
N MET A 25 -2.50 12.27 4.57
CA MET A 25 -1.86 12.46 3.27
C MET A 25 -2.83 12.17 2.11
N THR A 26 -2.73 12.95 1.04
CA THR A 26 -3.28 12.66 -0.28
C THR A 26 -2.41 11.62 -1.00
N GLN A 27 -2.96 11.00 -2.07
CA GLN A 27 -2.17 10.10 -2.92
C GLN A 27 -1.00 10.81 -3.62
N ALA A 28 -1.14 12.10 -3.92
CA ALA A 28 -0.08 12.88 -4.54
C ALA A 28 1.08 13.09 -3.56
N GLU A 29 0.78 13.44 -2.32
CA GLU A 29 1.79 13.64 -1.28
C GLU A 29 2.53 12.35 -0.93
N LEU A 30 1.82 11.22 -0.80
CA LEU A 30 2.51 9.94 -0.56
C LEU A 30 3.35 9.53 -1.78
N ALA A 31 2.85 9.71 -2.99
CA ALA A 31 3.60 9.40 -4.21
C ALA A 31 4.87 10.24 -4.33
N GLU A 32 4.80 11.54 -4.00
CA GLU A 32 5.95 12.44 -3.96
C GLU A 32 6.98 11.99 -2.92
N ALA A 33 6.52 11.65 -1.70
CA ALA A 33 7.38 11.19 -0.60
C ALA A 33 8.17 9.91 -0.93
N VAL A 34 7.63 9.03 -1.77
CA VAL A 34 8.26 7.76 -2.17
C VAL A 34 8.75 7.75 -3.63
N HIS A 35 8.83 8.94 -4.25
CA HIS A 35 9.39 9.15 -5.58
C HIS A 35 8.73 8.31 -6.70
N ILE A 36 7.41 8.15 -6.66
CA ILE A 36 6.63 7.53 -7.74
C ILE A 36 5.59 8.50 -8.31
N SER A 37 5.01 8.14 -9.46
CA SER A 37 3.90 8.93 -10.00
C SER A 37 2.64 8.77 -9.14
N ARG A 38 1.84 9.84 -9.02
CA ARG A 38 0.50 9.78 -8.42
C ARG A 38 -0.38 8.70 -9.06
N THR A 39 -0.26 8.48 -10.37
CA THR A 39 -0.96 7.39 -11.08
C THR A 39 -0.53 6.02 -10.58
N HIS A 40 0.76 5.80 -10.34
CA HIS A 40 1.24 4.54 -9.78
C HIS A 40 0.70 4.32 -8.36
N MET A 41 0.73 5.34 -7.50
CA MET A 41 0.11 5.29 -6.17
C MET A 41 -1.40 5.00 -6.23
N SER A 42 -2.13 5.64 -7.16
CA SER A 42 -3.55 5.38 -7.37
C SER A 42 -3.83 3.93 -7.80
N ASN A 43 -2.97 3.34 -8.63
CA ASN A 43 -3.10 1.95 -9.06
C ASN A 43 -2.74 0.96 -7.93
N ILE A 44 -1.79 1.32 -7.07
CA ILE A 44 -1.44 0.55 -5.87
C ILE A 44 -2.66 0.45 -4.92
N GLU A 45 -3.34 1.56 -4.68
CA GLU A 45 -4.43 1.62 -3.71
C GLU A 45 -5.80 1.19 -4.25
N ALA A 46 -5.93 1.01 -5.56
CA ALA A 46 -7.22 0.73 -6.17
C ALA A 46 -7.66 -0.75 -5.96
N PRO A 47 -8.92 -1.01 -5.59
CA PRO A 47 -9.39 -2.35 -5.22
C PRO A 47 -9.49 -3.32 -6.41
N ASN A 48 -9.52 -2.80 -7.64
CA ASN A 48 -9.70 -3.56 -8.87
C ASN A 48 -8.42 -3.68 -9.70
N THR A 49 -7.32 -3.09 -9.23
CA THR A 49 -6.02 -3.12 -9.90
C THR A 49 -5.09 -4.08 -9.17
N LYS A 50 -4.29 -4.81 -9.96
CA LYS A 50 -3.33 -5.79 -9.47
C LYS A 50 -1.94 -5.25 -9.75
N THR A 51 -1.56 -4.21 -9.01
CA THR A 51 -0.27 -3.56 -9.18
C THR A 51 0.77 -4.23 -8.30
N SER A 52 1.79 -4.80 -8.94
CA SER A 52 2.95 -5.34 -8.24
C SER A 52 3.77 -4.20 -7.64
N ILE A 53 4.23 -4.38 -6.40
CA ILE A 53 5.07 -3.42 -5.66
C ILE A 53 6.41 -4.10 -5.36
N SER A 54 7.52 -3.35 -5.49
CA SER A 54 8.84 -3.83 -5.06
C SER A 54 8.98 -3.74 -3.53
N LEU A 55 9.84 -4.57 -2.93
CA LEU A 55 10.09 -4.50 -1.49
C LEU A 55 10.68 -3.15 -1.07
N ASN A 56 11.57 -2.55 -1.88
CA ASN A 56 12.12 -1.23 -1.60
C ASN A 56 11.01 -0.17 -1.48
N LEU A 57 10.10 -0.12 -2.47
CA LEU A 57 8.98 0.82 -2.42
C LEU A 57 8.07 0.57 -1.22
N LEU A 58 7.94 -0.69 -0.80
CA LEU A 58 7.15 -1.05 0.39
C LEU A 58 7.80 -0.53 1.69
N PHE A 59 9.12 -0.58 1.80
CA PHE A 59 9.86 0.03 2.90
C PHE A 59 9.77 1.55 2.87
N ASP A 60 9.93 2.18 1.70
CA ASP A 60 9.81 3.62 1.52
C ASP A 60 8.41 4.12 1.92
N ILE A 61 7.36 3.37 1.56
CA ILE A 61 5.98 3.67 1.97
C ILE A 61 5.81 3.55 3.50
N ALA A 62 6.35 2.51 4.12
CA ALA A 62 6.26 2.34 5.58
C ALA A 62 6.95 3.49 6.33
N GLU A 63 8.14 3.90 5.87
CA GLU A 63 8.87 5.06 6.40
C GLU A 63 8.09 6.36 6.18
N ALA A 64 7.61 6.61 4.96
CA ALA A 64 6.80 7.80 4.65
C ALA A 64 5.50 7.85 5.46
N LEU A 65 4.94 6.70 5.84
CA LEU A 65 3.76 6.58 6.70
C LEU A 65 4.07 6.57 8.20
N ASP A 66 5.36 6.57 8.60
CA ASP A 66 5.80 6.48 10.00
C ASP A 66 5.18 5.29 10.75
N ILE A 67 5.21 4.13 10.09
CA ILE A 67 4.74 2.86 10.67
C ILE A 67 5.78 1.76 10.46
N PRO A 68 5.85 0.76 11.36
CA PRO A 68 6.60 -0.46 11.09
C PRO A 68 6.06 -1.16 9.83
N VAL A 69 6.95 -1.64 8.95
CA VAL A 69 6.57 -2.33 7.70
C VAL A 69 5.60 -3.51 7.90
N LYS A 70 5.68 -4.20 9.06
CA LYS A 70 4.77 -5.30 9.41
C LYS A 70 3.29 -4.89 9.41
N GLU A 71 3.01 -3.61 9.69
CA GLU A 71 1.65 -3.07 9.71
C GLU A 71 1.02 -3.07 8.30
N LEU A 72 1.83 -3.00 7.23
CA LEU A 72 1.34 -3.13 5.86
C LEU A 72 0.86 -4.54 5.52
N PHE A 73 1.19 -5.54 6.35
CA PHE A 73 0.78 -6.94 6.21
C PHE A 73 -0.21 -7.39 7.30
N ASP A 74 -0.54 -6.51 8.26
CA ASP A 74 -1.58 -6.79 9.25
C ASP A 74 -2.95 -6.47 8.66
N PHE A 75 -3.41 -7.35 7.77
CA PHE A 75 -4.71 -7.21 7.12
C PHE A 75 -5.82 -7.41 8.16
N GLN A 76 -6.37 -6.31 8.66
CA GLN A 76 -7.51 -6.24 9.60
C GLN A 76 -8.63 -7.21 9.13
N GLY A 77 -8.66 -8.42 9.70
CA GLY A 77 -9.59 -9.48 9.33
C GLY A 77 -9.02 -10.90 9.19
N ARG A 78 -7.70 -11.11 9.29
CA ARG A 78 -7.14 -12.47 9.47
C ARG A 78 -6.51 -12.60 10.85
N SER A 79 -7.25 -13.14 11.80
CA SER A 79 -6.58 -13.91 12.86
C SER A 79 -5.90 -15.09 12.17
N LEU A 80 -4.59 -15.22 12.31
CA LEU A 80 -3.86 -16.44 11.96
C LEU A 80 -4.41 -17.62 12.77
#